data_AF-A0AAD9MSE9-F1
#
_entry.id   AF-A0AAD9MSE9-F1
#
_cell.length_a   1.000
_cell.length_b   1.000
_cell.length_c   1.000
_cell.angle_alpha   90.00
_cell.angle_beta   90.00
_cell.angle_gamma   90.00
#
_symmetry.space_group_name_H-M   'P 1'
#
loop_
_entity.id
_entity.type
_entity.pdbx_description
1 polymer ?
#
loop_
_entity_poly.entity_id
_entity_poly.type
_entity_poly.pdbx_seq_one_letter_code
_entity_poly.pdbx_strand_id
1 'polypeptide(L)'
;MQDRSKWMVILRRMDGSVNFDREWEEYKNGFGSLTGEFWAGDSMAYHNSTYFSTRNYDHDTHIYSCAVMFDAPWWFGACHSSLLTGEYGRNLSYARGITW
;
A
#
# COMPACT_ATOMS: atom_id res chain seq x y z
N MET A 1 -3.75 -26.41 -14.51
CA MET A 1 -2.64 -25.50 -14.18
C MET A 1 -3.27 -24.14 -13.95
N GLN A 2 -3.42 -23.71 -12.70
CA GLN A 2 -4.02 -22.42 -12.41
C GLN A 2 -2.89 -21.40 -12.31
N ASP A 3 -2.85 -20.50 -13.28
CA ASP A 3 -2.04 -19.29 -13.19
C ASP A 3 -2.50 -18.54 -11.92
N ARG A 4 -1.73 -18.67 -10.85
CA ARG A 4 -1.89 -17.83 -9.65
C ARG A 4 -1.16 -16.53 -9.93
N SER A 5 -1.60 -15.79 -10.94
CA SER A 5 -1.28 -14.38 -11.04
C SER A 5 -1.91 -13.72 -9.82
N LYS A 6 -1.04 -13.35 -8.87
CA LYS A 6 -1.46 -12.82 -7.58
C LYS A 6 -1.56 -11.30 -7.71
N TRP A 7 -2.77 -10.82 -7.91
CA TRP A 7 -3.07 -9.40 -8.06
C TRP A 7 -3.31 -8.74 -6.71
N MET A 8 -2.87 -7.49 -6.58
CA MET A 8 -3.42 -6.60 -5.57
C MET A 8 -4.77 -6.07 -6.05
N VAL A 9 -5.79 -6.18 -5.21
CA VAL A 9 -7.13 -5.66 -5.50
C VAL A 9 -7.36 -4.42 -4.65
N ILE A 10 -7.59 -3.27 -5.31
CA ILE A 10 -7.86 -1.99 -4.63
C ILE A 10 -9.36 -1.72 -4.44
N LEU A 11 -10.21 -2.39 -5.23
CA LEU A 11 -11.65 -2.25 -5.18
C LEU A 11 -12.30 -3.58 -5.55
N ARG A 12 -13.33 -4.01 -4.82
CA ARG A 12 -14.15 -5.16 -5.20
C ARG A 12 -15.64 -4.87 -5.03
N ARG A 13 -16.41 -5.19 -6.07
CA ARG A 13 -17.88 -5.23 -6.10
C ARG A 13 -18.34 -6.65 -6.37
N MET A 14 -19.41 -7.09 -5.74
CA MET A 14 -19.90 -8.47 -5.78
C MET A 14 -21.42 -8.54 -5.81
N ASP A 15 -22.09 -7.99 -4.79
CA ASP A 15 -23.52 -8.22 -4.53
C ASP A 15 -24.28 -6.96 -4.07
N GLY A 16 -23.60 -5.83 -3.90
CA GLY A 16 -24.22 -4.60 -3.38
C GLY A 16 -24.44 -4.58 -1.87
N SER A 17 -23.81 -5.49 -1.11
CA SER A 17 -23.87 -5.51 0.36
C SER A 17 -23.18 -4.31 1.02
N VAL A 18 -22.30 -3.61 0.30
CA VAL A 18 -21.62 -2.40 0.78
C VAL A 18 -22.13 -1.18 0.02
N ASN A 19 -22.55 -0.15 0.76
CA ASN A 19 -22.84 1.15 0.17
C ASN A 19 -21.54 1.82 -0.32
N PHE A 20 -21.52 2.26 -1.58
CA PHE A 20 -20.41 3.03 -2.16
C PHE A 20 -20.73 4.53 -2.30
N ASP A 21 -21.95 4.96 -1.98
CA ASP A 21 -22.25 6.38 -1.82
C ASP A 21 -21.77 6.83 -0.44
N ARG A 22 -20.52 7.30 -0.38
CA ARG A 22 -19.72 7.54 0.83
C ARG A 22 -19.02 8.89 0.76
N GLU A 23 -18.71 9.43 1.93
CA GLU A 23 -18.00 10.71 2.03
C GLU A 23 -16.51 10.56 1.66
N TRP A 24 -15.88 11.70 1.33
CA TRP A 24 -14.46 11.75 0.94
C TRP A 24 -13.53 11.04 1.94
N GLU A 25 -13.74 11.25 3.24
CA GLU A 25 -12.87 10.69 4.27
C GLU A 25 -12.96 9.15 4.33
N GLU A 26 -14.11 8.56 3.99
CA GLU A 26 -14.25 7.11 3.89
C GLU A 26 -13.51 6.58 2.64
N TYR A 27 -13.58 7.30 1.52
CA TYR A 27 -12.77 6.96 0.34
C TYR A 27 -11.27 7.15 0.56
N LYS A 28 -10.87 8.08 1.40
CA LYS A 28 -9.46 8.24 1.77
C LYS A 28 -8.96 7.07 2.63
N ASN A 29 -9.74 6.66 3.63
CA ASN A 29 -9.31 5.64 4.59
C ASN A 29 -9.62 4.20 4.17
N GLY A 30 -10.53 4.00 3.20
CA GLY A 30 -11.01 2.69 2.81
C GLY A 30 -12.21 2.22 3.63
N PHE A 31 -12.99 1.30 3.06
CA PHE A 31 -14.18 0.74 3.70
C PHE A 31 -14.54 -0.64 3.12
N GLY A 32 -15.37 -1.39 3.84
CA GLY A 32 -15.82 -2.74 3.44
C GLY A 32 -14.94 -3.84 4.00
N SER A 33 -14.95 -5.01 3.35
CA SER A 33 -14.22 -6.20 3.81
C SER A 33 -13.38 -6.84 2.71
N LEU A 34 -12.14 -7.21 3.04
CA LEU A 34 -11.25 -7.98 2.16
C LEU A 34 -11.80 -9.35 1.76
N THR A 35 -12.85 -9.86 2.43
CA THR A 35 -13.59 -11.08 2.03
C THR A 35 -14.91 -10.80 1.29
N GLY A 36 -15.38 -9.55 1.25
CA GLY A 36 -16.59 -9.11 0.53
C GLY A 36 -16.34 -7.90 -0.39
N GLU A 37 -17.32 -7.01 -0.52
CA GLU A 37 -17.11 -5.75 -1.23
C GLU A 37 -16.25 -4.79 -0.40
N PHE A 38 -15.33 -4.06 -1.05
CA PHE A 38 -14.48 -3.09 -0.38
C PHE A 38 -13.86 -2.06 -1.32
N TRP A 39 -13.38 -0.98 -0.72
CA TRP A 39 -12.44 -0.01 -1.27
C TRP A 39 -11.22 0.06 -0.33
N ALA A 40 -10.02 -0.05 -0.88
CA ALA A 40 -8.79 -0.13 -0.10
C ALA A 40 -8.34 1.20 0.52
N GLY A 41 -8.90 2.34 0.10
CA GLY A 41 -8.45 3.66 0.52
C GLY A 41 -7.41 4.30 -0.41
N ASP A 42 -7.09 5.56 -0.16
CA ASP A 42 -6.01 6.32 -0.81
C ASP A 42 -4.79 6.42 0.12
N SER A 43 -4.11 5.29 0.32
CA SER A 43 -2.88 5.24 1.11
C SER A 43 -1.67 5.85 0.39
N MET A 44 -1.84 6.28 -0.87
CA MET A 44 -0.77 6.89 -1.64
C MET A 44 -0.61 8.39 -1.32
N ALA A 45 -1.64 9.01 -0.74
CA ALA A 45 -1.64 10.43 -0.37
C ALA A 45 -0.46 10.83 0.53
N TYR A 46 -0.03 9.97 1.45
CA TYR A 46 1.13 10.20 2.33
C TYR A 46 2.43 10.46 1.54
N HIS A 47 2.54 9.86 0.36
CA HIS A 47 3.74 9.90 -0.46
C HIS A 47 3.67 10.98 -1.54
N ASN A 48 2.64 11.83 -1.51
CA ASN A 48 2.54 12.93 -2.46
C ASN A 48 3.69 13.91 -2.22
N SER A 49 4.32 14.36 -3.30
CA SER A 49 5.50 15.25 -3.26
C SER A 49 6.74 14.69 -2.55
N THR A 50 6.82 13.36 -2.34
CA THR A 50 8.07 12.72 -1.94
C THR A 50 8.85 12.25 -3.17
N TYR A 51 10.14 11.96 -2.97
CA TYR A 51 11.03 11.47 -4.01
C TYR A 51 11.19 9.95 -3.91
N PHE A 52 11.55 9.32 -5.02
CA PHE A 52 11.73 7.88 -5.09
C PHE A 52 13.12 7.50 -4.55
N SER A 53 13.17 6.79 -3.43
CA SER A 53 14.42 6.27 -2.86
C SER A 53 14.64 4.81 -3.24
N THR A 54 15.89 4.45 -3.48
CA THR A 54 16.35 3.09 -3.72
C THR A 54 17.43 2.71 -2.71
N ARG A 55 17.80 1.43 -2.64
CA ARG A 55 18.84 0.94 -1.70
C ARG A 55 20.15 1.73 -1.79
N ASN A 56 20.48 2.26 -2.97
CA ASN A 56 21.72 2.96 -3.27
C ASN A 56 21.57 4.49 -3.36
N TYR A 57 20.35 5.02 -3.20
CA TYR A 57 20.11 6.45 -3.33
C TYR A 57 18.99 6.88 -2.39
N ASP A 58 19.40 7.59 -1.34
CA ASP A 58 18.53 8.01 -0.25
C ASP A 58 17.98 9.41 -0.50
N HIS A 59 16.71 9.46 -0.86
CA HIS A 59 15.93 10.66 -1.15
C HIS A 59 14.78 10.87 -0.17
N ASP A 60 14.75 10.08 0.90
CA ASP A 60 13.70 10.17 1.90
C ASP A 60 14.03 11.23 2.96
N THR A 61 13.08 11.47 3.86
CA THR A 61 13.21 12.50 4.91
C THR A 61 13.58 11.92 6.27
N HIS A 62 13.85 10.62 6.34
CA HIS A 62 14.18 9.91 7.56
C HIS A 62 15.69 9.99 7.85
N ILE A 63 16.08 9.81 9.11
CA ILE A 63 17.51 9.81 9.50
C ILE A 63 18.28 8.57 9.01
N TYR A 64 17.55 7.51 8.66
CA TYR A 64 18.07 6.25 8.12
C TYR A 64 17.34 5.96 6.83
N SER A 65 18.04 5.43 5.83
CA SER A 65 17.44 5.06 4.55
C SER A 65 16.31 4.04 4.72
N CYS A 66 15.09 4.46 4.41
CA CYS A 66 13.91 3.62 4.41
C CYS A 66 14.02 2.52 3.36
N ALA A 67 14.58 2.82 2.19
CA ALA A 67 14.78 1.81 1.14
C ALA A 67 15.71 0.65 1.58
N VAL A 68 16.67 0.93 2.47
CA VAL A 68 17.50 -0.12 3.10
C VAL A 68 16.73 -0.82 4.23
N MET A 69 15.99 -0.07 5.06
CA MET A 69 15.23 -0.63 6.18
C MET A 69 14.13 -1.59 5.73
N PHE A 70 13.45 -1.29 4.62
CA PHE A 70 12.33 -2.09 4.13
C PHE A 70 12.71 -3.04 2.98
N ASP A 71 13.98 -3.03 2.56
CA ASP A 71 14.50 -3.83 1.44
C ASP A 71 13.67 -3.66 0.14
N ALA A 72 13.12 -2.46 -0.08
CA ALA A 72 12.22 -2.17 -1.18
C ALA A 72 12.39 -0.71 -1.66
N PRO A 73 12.35 -0.44 -2.98
CA PRO A 73 12.40 0.92 -3.50
C PRO A 73 11.00 1.57 -3.47
N TRP A 74 10.87 2.82 -3.02
CA TRP A 74 9.56 3.47 -2.90
C TRP A 74 9.67 4.99 -2.82
N TRP A 75 8.54 5.68 -2.95
CA TRP A 75 8.40 7.12 -2.69
C TRP A 75 8.38 7.42 -1.19
N PHE A 76 9.46 7.16 -0.47
CA PHE A 76 9.46 7.24 1.00
C PHE A 76 9.35 8.68 1.53
N GLY A 77 8.59 8.84 2.62
CA GLY A 77 8.61 10.02 3.48
C GLY A 77 9.51 9.75 4.69
N ALA A 78 8.92 9.29 5.79
CA ALA A 78 9.61 8.89 7.02
C ALA A 78 8.81 7.81 7.80
N CYS A 79 8.67 6.57 7.35
CA CYS A 79 9.14 6.01 6.09
C CYS A 79 8.01 5.83 5.08
N HIS A 80 6.97 5.06 5.42
CA HIS A 80 5.86 4.80 4.51
C HIS A 80 4.53 4.54 5.22
N SER A 81 3.43 4.85 4.54
CA SER A 81 2.08 4.40 4.92
C SER A 81 1.60 3.25 4.02
N SER A 82 2.11 3.16 2.79
CA SER A 82 1.92 2.04 1.86
C SER A 82 3.27 1.63 1.25
N LEU A 83 3.41 0.37 0.82
CA LEU A 83 4.63 -0.13 0.18
C LEU A 83 4.26 -1.22 -0.84
N LEU A 84 4.06 -0.85 -2.10
CA LEU A 84 3.66 -1.82 -3.15
C LEU A 84 4.81 -2.66 -3.69
N THR A 85 6.04 -2.18 -3.52
CA THR A 85 7.28 -2.83 -3.95
C THR A 85 7.86 -3.76 -2.88
N GLY A 86 7.17 -3.90 -1.74
CA GLY A 86 7.56 -4.80 -0.65
C GLY A 86 7.55 -6.26 -1.09
N GLU A 87 8.12 -7.14 -0.26
CA GLU A 87 8.24 -8.55 -0.61
C GLU A 87 6.85 -9.23 -0.67
N TYR A 88 6.57 -9.94 -1.75
CA TYR A 88 5.30 -10.63 -1.93
C TYR A 88 5.23 -11.91 -1.07
N GLY A 89 4.14 -12.09 -0.32
CA GLY A 89 3.72 -13.41 0.18
C GLY A 89 4.49 -13.94 1.39
N ARG A 90 5.26 -13.09 2.08
CA ARG A 90 5.81 -13.39 3.40
C ARG A 90 5.14 -12.54 4.47
N ASN A 91 4.83 -13.15 5.61
CA ASN A 91 4.44 -12.41 6.81
C ASN A 91 5.71 -11.84 7.45
N LEU A 92 6.17 -10.71 6.92
CA LEU A 92 7.37 -10.04 7.40
C LEU A 92 6.99 -9.11 8.55
N SER A 93 7.81 -9.12 9.60
CA SER A 93 7.76 -8.10 10.65
C SER A 93 8.06 -6.71 10.06
N TYR A 94 7.57 -5.66 10.73
CA TYR A 94 7.81 -4.26 10.36
C TYR A 94 7.29 -3.87 8.97
N ALA A 95 6.14 -4.36 8.52
CA ALA A 95 5.49 -3.88 7.28
C ALA A 95 6.37 -3.93 6.00
N ARG A 96 7.38 -4.81 5.96
CA ARG A 96 8.28 -5.01 4.80
C ARG A 96 7.62 -5.74 3.62
N GLY A 97 6.47 -6.35 3.87
CA GLY A 97 5.67 -6.97 2.82
C GLY A 97 4.93 -5.92 1.99
N ILE A 98 4.20 -6.39 0.98
CA ILE A 98 3.30 -5.53 0.23
C ILE A 98 2.21 -5.00 1.16
N THR A 99 2.18 -3.68 1.34
CA THR A 99 1.20 -2.98 2.19
C THR A 99 0.52 -1.87 1.42
N TRP A 100 -0.74 -1.62 1.77
CA TRP A 100 -1.54 -0.51 1.29
C TRP A 100 -2.07 0.21 2.52
#